data_AF-A0A949H7S3-F1
#
_entry.id   AF-A0A949H7S3-F1
#
_cell.length_a   1.000
_cell.length_b   1.000
_cell.length_c   1.000
_cell.angle_alpha   90.00
_cell.angle_beta   90.00
_cell.angle_gamma   90.00
#
_symmetry.space_group_name_H-M   'P 1'
#
loop_
_entity.id
_entity.type
_entity.pdbx_description
1 polymer ?
#
loop_
_entity_poly.entity_id
_entity_poly.type
_entity_poly.pdbx_seq_one_letter_code
_entity_poly.pdbx_strand_id
1 'polypeptide(L)'
;MRIRALSVFEHVVYHCWVVDPSDPTHPVLEVDAVIRDGDADGGPLLLSTADYITMVGGLEAARPCLDRFRAQGRIVDHLGVAHLAFPLWSPVPDGP
;
A
#
# COMPACT_ATOMS: atom_id res chain seq x y z
N MET A 1 1.06 10.68 -2.31
CA MET A 1 0.58 9.81 -3.40
C MET A 1 -0.59 9.05 -2.87
N ARG A 2 -1.61 8.79 -3.68
CA ARG A 2 -2.81 8.10 -3.23
C ARG A 2 -3.01 6.82 -4.00
N ILE A 3 -3.11 5.73 -3.26
CA ILE A 3 -3.23 4.38 -3.81
C ILE A 3 -4.59 3.85 -3.39
N ARG A 4 -5.34 3.28 -4.33
CA ARG A 4 -6.63 2.65 -4.07
C ARG A 4 -6.49 1.14 -4.14
N ALA A 5 -6.74 0.46 -3.02
CA ALA A 5 -6.84 -0.99 -2.95
C ALA A 5 -8.26 -1.43 -3.29
N LEU A 6 -8.39 -2.39 -4.22
CA LEU A 6 -9.66 -2.95 -4.69
C LEU A 6 -9.94 -4.34 -4.09
N SER A 7 -8.91 -4.98 -3.53
CA SER A 7 -9.01 -6.30 -2.92
C SER A 7 -7.94 -6.44 -1.84
N VAL A 8 -8.39 -6.82 -0.65
CA VAL A 8 -7.57 -7.08 0.53
C VAL A 8 -7.96 -8.45 1.07
N PHE A 9 -6.97 -9.26 1.46
CA PHE A 9 -7.17 -10.52 2.16
C PHE A 9 -6.00 -10.77 3.09
N GLU A 10 -6.27 -11.11 4.35
CA GLU A 10 -5.28 -11.32 5.41
C GLU A 10 -4.18 -10.23 5.42
N HIS A 11 -4.59 -8.97 5.47
CA HIS A 11 -3.76 -7.76 5.41
C HIS A 11 -3.10 -7.43 4.06
N VAL A 12 -3.06 -8.36 3.11
CA VAL A 12 -2.35 -8.15 1.84
C VAL A 12 -3.26 -7.49 0.81
N VAL A 13 -2.75 -6.43 0.17
CA VAL A 13 -3.39 -5.78 -0.97
C VAL A 13 -3.04 -6.56 -2.24
N TYR A 14 -4.05 -7.10 -2.92
CA TYR A 14 -3.86 -7.89 -4.14
C TYR A 14 -4.06 -7.09 -5.44
N HIS A 15 -4.97 -6.13 -5.40
CA HIS A 15 -5.29 -5.31 -6.56
C HIS A 15 -5.32 -3.85 -6.12
N CYS A 16 -4.55 -3.00 -6.80
CA CYS A 16 -4.54 -1.58 -6.52
C CYS A 16 -4.14 -0.75 -7.74
N TRP A 17 -4.38 0.56 -7.66
CA TRP A 17 -3.92 1.52 -8.66
C TRP A 17 -3.65 2.88 -8.02
N VAL A 18 -2.87 3.72 -8.72
CA VAL A 18 -2.55 5.08 -8.30
C VAL A 18 -3.66 6.06 -8.70
N VAL A 19 -4.34 6.63 -7.71
CA VAL A 19 -5.37 7.66 -7.90
C VAL A 19 -4.75 9.03 -8.12
N ASP A 20 -3.68 9.32 -7.37
CA ASP A 20 -2.94 10.58 -7.46
C ASP A 20 -1.44 10.28 -7.28
N PRO A 21 -0.61 10.51 -8.31
CA PRO A 21 0.82 10.22 -8.24
C PRO A 21 1.63 11.25 -7.44
N SER A 22 1.02 12.36 -7.01
CA SER A 22 1.70 13.46 -6.31
C SER A 22 2.34 12.99 -5.00
N ASP A 23 3.55 13.43 -4.68
CA ASP A 23 4.29 13.07 -3.44
C ASP A 23 4.37 11.54 -3.17
N PRO A 24 5.14 10.78 -3.97
CA PRO A 24 5.35 9.35 -3.74
C PRO A 24 6.02 9.06 -2.38
N THR A 25 6.67 10.04 -1.76
CA THR A 25 7.38 9.86 -0.47
C THR A 25 6.46 9.81 0.75
N HIS A 26 5.20 10.24 0.59
CA HIS A 26 4.13 10.11 1.60
C HIS A 26 2.89 9.47 0.94
N PRO A 27 2.93 8.16 0.66
CA PRO A 27 1.79 7.47 0.11
C PRO A 27 0.72 7.26 1.20
N VAL A 28 -0.53 7.41 0.81
CA VAL A 28 -1.71 7.05 1.61
C VAL A 28 -2.50 5.96 0.90
N LEU A 29 -3.14 5.10 1.68
CA LEU A 29 -3.93 3.97 1.19
C LEU A 29 -5.41 4.24 1.40
N GLU A 30 -6.16 4.27 0.31
CA GLU A 30 -7.62 4.21 0.31
C GLU A 30 -8.06 2.78 0.00
N VAL A 31 -9.10 2.29 0.67
CA VAL A 31 -9.62 0.93 0.51
C VAL A 31 -11.02 0.99 -0.06
N ASP A 32 -11.17 0.48 -1.27
CA ASP A 32 -12.42 0.30 -2.03
C ASP A 32 -12.77 -1.20 -2.13
N ALA A 33 -12.26 -1.99 -1.18
CA ALA A 33 -12.49 -3.41 -1.07
C ALA A 33 -13.58 -3.66 -0.03
N VAL A 34 -14.40 -4.70 -0.25
CA VAL A 34 -15.24 -5.26 0.80
C VAL A 34 -14.32 -5.92 1.83
N ILE A 35 -14.27 -5.36 3.04
CA ILE A 35 -13.48 -5.88 4.16
C ILE A 35 -14.33 -6.83 4.99
N ARG A 36 -13.81 -8.02 5.26
CA ARG A 36 -14.37 -9.00 6.19
C ARG A 36 -13.47 -9.13 7.42
N ASP A 37 -14.00 -9.76 8.46
CA ASP A 37 -13.26 -10.08 9.67
C ASP A 37 -11.96 -10.82 9.31
N GLY A 38 -10.83 -10.29 9.79
CA GLY A 38 -9.49 -10.81 9.51
C GLY A 38 -8.81 -10.27 8.26
N ASP A 39 -9.50 -9.55 7.37
CA ASP A 39 -8.86 -8.96 6.18
C ASP A 39 -7.98 -7.75 6.54
N ALA A 40 -8.36 -6.98 7.56
CA ALA A 40 -7.65 -5.77 7.98
C ALA A 40 -7.47 -5.63 9.50
N ASP A 41 -7.93 -6.61 10.28
CA ASP A 41 -7.94 -6.55 11.74
C ASP A 41 -6.60 -6.95 12.35
N GLY A 42 -6.08 -6.17 13.30
CA GLY A 42 -4.91 -6.60 14.09
C GLY A 42 -3.54 -6.28 13.47
N GLY A 43 -3.48 -5.45 12.43
CA GLY A 43 -2.20 -5.08 11.80
C GLY A 43 -2.33 -4.08 10.65
N PRO A 44 -1.18 -3.59 10.13
CA PRO A 44 -1.16 -2.73 8.94
C PRO A 44 -1.63 -3.48 7.69
N LEU A 45 -2.12 -2.75 6.70
CA LEU A 45 -2.27 -3.31 5.35
C LEU A 45 -0.92 -3.31 4.62
N LEU A 46 -0.69 -4.35 3.85
CA LEU A 46 0.58 -4.67 3.22
C LEU A 46 0.44 -4.55 1.70
N LEU A 47 1.13 -3.58 1.12
CA LEU A 47 1.24 -3.41 -0.33
C LEU A 47 2.58 -3.97 -0.78
N SER A 48 2.62 -4.81 -1.81
CA SER A 48 3.89 -5.32 -2.30
C SER A 48 4.80 -4.18 -2.76
N THR A 49 6.10 -4.26 -2.47
CA THR A 49 7.05 -3.25 -2.97
C THR A 49 7.11 -3.23 -4.50
N ALA A 50 6.80 -4.35 -5.17
CA ALA A 50 6.72 -4.44 -6.61
C ALA A 50 5.57 -3.60 -7.20
N ASP A 51 4.38 -3.65 -6.59
CA ASP A 51 3.26 -2.80 -7.01
C ASP A 51 3.57 -1.33 -6.82
N TYR A 52 4.16 -0.98 -5.66
CA TYR A 52 4.59 0.40 -5.40
C TYR A 52 5.61 0.89 -6.44
N ILE A 53 6.64 0.08 -6.74
CA ILE A 53 7.65 0.38 -7.77
C ILE A 53 6.97 0.63 -9.12
N THR A 54 6.02 -0.24 -9.48
CA THR A 54 5.29 -0.13 -10.75
C THR A 54 4.47 1.17 -10.81
N MET A 55 3.75 1.51 -9.74
CA MET A 55 2.94 2.72 -9.68
C MET A 55 3.76 4.02 -9.69
N VAL A 56 4.99 4.01 -9.16
CA VAL A 56 5.91 5.16 -9.19
C VAL A 56 6.64 5.29 -10.54
N GLY A 57 6.50 4.30 -11.45
CA GLY A 57 7.09 4.33 -12.78
C GLY A 57 8.44 3.63 -12.90
N GLY A 58 8.74 2.70 -11.99
CA GLY A 58 9.92 1.84 -12.05
C GLY A 58 10.92 2.04 -10.92
N LEU A 59 11.91 1.15 -10.87
CA LEU A 59 12.82 1.02 -9.72
C LEU A 59 13.67 2.29 -9.48
N GLU A 60 14.15 2.94 -10.53
CA GLU A 60 14.97 4.15 -10.41
C GLU A 60 14.20 5.30 -9.75
N ALA A 61 12.93 5.50 -10.12
CA ALA A 61 12.06 6.51 -9.52
C ALA A 61 11.65 6.14 -8.08
N ALA A 62 11.48 4.85 -7.79
CA ALA A 62 11.07 4.36 -6.48
C ALA A 62 12.21 4.33 -5.45
N ARG A 63 13.48 4.18 -5.86
CA ARG A 63 14.63 3.98 -4.95
C ARG A 63 14.70 4.99 -3.79
N PRO A 64 14.59 6.32 -4.01
CA PRO A 64 14.61 7.29 -2.90
C PRO A 64 13.46 7.10 -1.89
N CYS A 65 12.27 6.70 -2.38
CA CYS A 65 11.12 6.43 -1.53
C CYS A 65 11.33 5.15 -0.72
N LEU A 66 11.80 4.08 -1.36
CA LEU A 66 12.06 2.80 -0.70
C LEU A 66 13.12 2.93 0.40
N ASP A 67 14.19 3.68 0.16
CA ASP A 67 15.24 3.91 1.17
C ASP A 67 14.70 4.68 2.37
N ARG A 68 13.86 5.70 2.14
CA ARG A 68 13.14 6.41 3.20
C ARG A 68 12.22 5.48 3.99
N PHE A 69 11.43 4.64 3.33
CA PHE A 69 10.53 3.71 4.01
C PHE A 69 11.28 2.66 4.83
N ARG A 70 12.42 2.16 4.34
CA ARG A 70 13.29 1.27 5.12
C ARG A 70 13.82 1.96 6.37
N ALA A 71 14.31 3.20 6.24
CA ALA A 71 14.77 3.98 7.39
C ALA A 71 13.66 4.25 8.42
N GLN A 72 12.40 4.28 7.98
CA GLN A 72 11.22 4.41 8.84
C GLN A 72 10.68 3.08 9.39
N GLY A 73 11.30 1.94 9.07
CA GLY A 73 10.80 0.62 9.46
C GLY A 73 9.48 0.23 8.80
N ARG A 74 9.12 0.85 7.66
CA ARG A 74 7.86 0.61 6.94
C ARG A 74 7.95 -0.48 5.87
N ILE A 75 9.15 -0.94 5.53
CA ILE A 75 9.33 -2.11 4.66
C ILE A 75 9.43 -3.35 5.55
N VAL A 76 8.45 -4.24 5.44
CA VAL A 76 8.36 -5.46 6.24
C VAL A 76 8.43 -6.69 5.33
N ASP A 77 8.94 -7.79 5.88
CA ASP A 77 8.82 -9.10 5.26
C ASP A 77 7.48 -9.73 5.65
N HIS A 78 6.76 -10.24 4.67
CA HIS A 78 5.59 -11.07 4.87
C HIS A 78 5.64 -12.23 3.88
N LEU A 79 5.74 -13.46 4.41
CA LEU A 79 5.88 -14.69 3.63
C LEU A 79 7.06 -14.66 2.64
N GLY A 80 8.18 -14.02 3.01
CA GLY A 80 9.38 -13.92 2.17
C GLY A 80 9.30 -12.85 1.08
N VAL A 81 8.28 -11.99 1.10
CA VAL A 81 8.08 -10.89 0.16
C VAL A 81 8.11 -9.56 0.89
N ALA A 82 8.84 -8.59 0.32
CA ALA A 82 8.93 -7.24 0.86
C ALA A 82 7.66 -6.43 0.56
N HIS A 83 7.03 -5.91 1.61
CA HIS A 83 5.83 -5.08 1.55
C HIS A 83 6.06 -3.71 2.19
N LEU A 84 5.42 -2.69 1.63
CA LEU A 84 5.24 -1.40 2.28
C LEU A 84 4.01 -1.49 3.20
N ALA A 85 4.24 -1.29 4.50
CA ALA A 85 3.20 -1.31 5.52
C ALA A 85 2.46 0.03 5.58
N PHE A 86 1.13 -0.06 5.64
CA PHE A 86 0.18 1.02 5.88
C PHE A 86 -0.56 0.77 7.20
N PRO A 87 -0.04 1.30 8.33
CA PRO A 87 -0.71 1.21 9.64
C PRO A 87 -2.04 1.95 9.68
N LEU A 88 -2.19 2.96 8.82
CA LEU A 88 -3.40 3.74 8.66
C LEU A 88 -3.84 3.68 7.20
N TRP A 89 -5.14 3.50 7.01
CA TRP A 89 -5.84 3.51 5.74
C TRP A 89 -7.24 4.05 5.94
N SER A 90 -7.87 4.50 4.87
CA SER A 90 -9.24 5.04 4.90
C SER A 90 -10.14 4.26 3.95
N PRO A 91 -11.38 3.92 4.33
CA PRO A 91 -12.34 3.42 3.36
C PRO A 91 -12.63 4.51 2.32
N VAL A 92 -12.84 4.11 1.06
CA VAL A 92 -13.45 5.00 0.07
C VAL A 92 -14.92 5.15 0.46
N PRO A 93 -15.46 6.38 0.52
CA PRO A 93 -16.88 6.57 0.77
C PRO A 93 -17.68 5.86 -0.30
N ASP A 94 -18.74 5.14 0.11
CA ASP A 94 -19.74 4.66 -0.84
C ASP A 94 -20.22 5.87 -1.66
N GLY A 95 -20.12 5.75 -2.99
CA GLY A 95 -20.65 6.77 -3.89
C GLY A 95 -22.16 6.97 -3.67
N PRO A 96 -22.73 8.11 -4.09
CA PRO A 96 -24.17 8.37 -3.99
C PRO A 96 -25.02 7.32 -4.70
#